data_AF-A0A923N2X5-F1
#
_entry.id   AF-A0A923N2X5-F1
#
_cell.length_a   1.000
_cell.length_b   1.000
_cell.length_c   1.000
_cell.angle_alpha   90.00
_cell.angle_beta   90.00
_cell.angle_gamma   90.00
#
_symmetry.space_group_name_H-M   'P 1'
#
loop_
_entity.id
_entity.type
_entity.pdbx_description
1 polymer ?
#
loop_
_entity_poly.entity_id
_entity_poly.type
_entity_poly.pdbx_seq_one_letter_code
_entity_poly.pdbx_strand_id
1 'polypeptide(L)'
;MKKKYLLLFCILLSFFPNAYSQLSDLHYLPPLKQVTNNQAVRNQAFYLSTPETIPFTVEVFEGASTTPVTVLVVSNAVPIKYDLGDGDNNISLVTNANTGIVLSNSGLRFQAAGGQKFYVNYRGR
;
A
#
# COMPACT_ATOMS: atom_id res chain seq x y z
N MET A 1 31.44 0.65 -33.32
CA MET A 1 31.37 1.21 -31.95
C MET A 1 30.05 0.92 -31.22
N LYS A 2 28.87 1.02 -31.85
CA LYS A 2 27.55 0.82 -31.20
C LYS A 2 27.28 -0.58 -30.60
N LYS A 3 27.78 -1.65 -31.21
CA LYS A 3 27.56 -3.05 -30.75
C LYS A 3 28.20 -3.38 -29.40
N LYS A 4 29.35 -2.76 -29.07
CA LYS A 4 30.05 -3.00 -27.79
C LYS A 4 29.25 -2.42 -26.61
N TYR A 5 28.63 -1.25 -26.79
CA TYR A 5 27.76 -0.65 -25.78
C TYR A 5 26.45 -1.42 -25.59
N LEU A 6 25.90 -2.00 -26.66
CA LEU A 6 24.71 -2.87 -26.57
C LEU A 6 25.01 -4.14 -25.76
N LEU A 7 26.15 -4.79 -26.02
CA LEU A 7 26.56 -5.97 -25.26
C LEU A 7 26.78 -5.65 -23.78
N LEU A 8 27.44 -4.52 -23.49
CA LEU A 8 27.64 -4.04 -22.12
C LEU A 8 26.30 -3.76 -21.41
N PHE A 9 25.34 -3.18 -22.11
CA PHE A 9 23.99 -2.94 -21.59
C PHE A 9 23.24 -4.26 -21.27
N CYS A 10 23.30 -5.26 -22.16
CA CYS A 10 22.70 -6.57 -21.90
C CYS A 10 23.35 -7.28 -20.70
N ILE A 11 24.68 -7.18 -20.56
CA ILE A 11 25.42 -7.72 -19.42
C ILE A 11 24.98 -7.01 -18.13
N LEU A 12 24.87 -5.68 -18.13
CA LEU A 12 24.40 -4.91 -16.99
C LEU A 12 22.99 -5.33 -16.54
N LEU A 13 22.07 -5.56 -17.49
CA LEU A 13 20.71 -6.01 -17.17
C LEU A 13 20.67 -7.43 -16.56
N SER A 14 21.60 -8.31 -16.94
CA SER A 14 21.66 -9.67 -16.37
C SER A 14 22.04 -9.72 -14.88
N PHE A 15 22.59 -8.64 -14.32
CA PHE A 15 22.91 -8.54 -12.89
C PHE A 15 21.71 -8.20 -12.00
N PHE A 16 20.52 -7.94 -12.57
CA PHE A 16 19.32 -7.59 -11.81
C PHE A 16 18.18 -8.61 -11.98
N PRO A 17 18.37 -9.93 -11.73
CA PRO A 17 17.31 -10.92 -11.92
C PRO A 17 16.13 -10.76 -10.94
N ASN A 18 16.35 -10.08 -9.79
CA ASN A 18 15.38 -9.97 -8.69
C ASN A 18 15.10 -8.51 -8.31
N ALA A 19 14.84 -7.65 -9.28
CA ALA A 19 14.32 -6.30 -9.02
C ALA A 19 12.83 -6.36 -8.60
N TYR A 20 12.54 -7.01 -7.47
CA TYR A 20 11.21 -7.01 -6.86
C TYR A 20 11.01 -5.68 -6.13
N SER A 21 10.49 -4.67 -6.82
CA SER A 21 10.05 -3.46 -6.13
C SER A 21 8.77 -3.77 -5.34
N GLN A 22 8.77 -3.37 -4.06
CA GLN A 22 7.60 -3.21 -3.19
C GLN A 22 6.84 -4.47 -2.74
N LEU A 23 7.47 -5.64 -2.76
CA LEU A 23 6.87 -6.82 -2.14
C LEU A 23 7.32 -6.95 -0.67
N SER A 24 6.41 -6.66 0.26
CA SER A 24 6.67 -6.65 1.71
C SER A 24 5.55 -7.38 2.46
N ASP A 25 5.86 -7.88 3.66
CA ASP A 25 4.91 -8.43 4.62
C ASP A 25 4.31 -7.36 5.55
N LEU A 26 4.92 -6.17 5.56
CA LEU A 26 4.50 -5.02 6.35
C LEU A 26 4.50 -3.74 5.52
N HIS A 27 3.38 -3.01 5.55
CA HIS A 27 3.19 -1.76 4.80
C HIS A 27 2.59 -0.69 5.71
N TYR A 28 3.24 0.47 5.80
CA TYR A 28 2.73 1.66 6.48
C TYR A 28 2.26 2.69 5.45
N LEU A 29 1.01 3.11 5.58
CA LEU A 29 0.34 4.04 4.69
C LEU A 29 -0.06 5.26 5.54
N PRO A 30 0.83 6.26 5.67
CA PRO A 30 0.55 7.43 6.48
C PRO A 30 -0.65 8.20 5.92
N PRO A 31 -1.39 8.96 6.77
CA PRO A 31 -2.45 9.83 6.28
C PRO A 31 -1.87 10.88 5.35
N LEU A 32 -2.62 11.22 4.30
CA LEU A 32 -2.29 12.27 3.35
C LEU A 32 -3.24 13.45 3.52
N LYS A 33 -2.93 14.56 2.86
CA LYS A 33 -3.78 15.75 2.84
C LYS A 33 -4.03 16.23 1.42
N GLN A 34 -5.29 16.57 1.13
CA GLN A 34 -5.65 17.32 -0.08
C GLN A 34 -5.43 18.81 0.12
N VAL A 35 -5.08 19.54 -0.95
CA VAL A 35 -4.92 21.02 -0.91
C VAL A 35 -6.16 21.72 -0.34
N THR A 36 -7.35 21.21 -0.66
CA THR A 36 -8.63 21.68 -0.11
C THR A 36 -9.50 20.47 0.18
N ASN A 37 -10.26 20.50 1.29
CA ASN A 37 -11.06 19.36 1.71
C ASN A 37 -12.08 18.95 0.63
N ASN A 38 -12.16 17.65 0.36
CA ASN A 38 -13.13 17.00 -0.52
C ASN A 38 -13.16 17.51 -1.98
N GLN A 39 -12.05 18.05 -2.47
CA GLN A 39 -11.98 18.60 -3.83
C GLN A 39 -11.66 17.54 -4.89
N ALA A 40 -10.48 16.92 -4.79
CA ALA A 40 -9.92 16.12 -5.90
C ALA A 40 -10.16 14.62 -5.79
N VAL A 41 -10.00 14.04 -4.60
CA VAL A 41 -10.30 12.64 -4.31
C VAL A 41 -11.57 12.60 -3.48
N ARG A 42 -12.61 11.97 -4.02
CA ARG A 42 -13.87 11.73 -3.32
C ARG A 42 -14.02 10.27 -2.96
N ASN A 43 -13.63 9.36 -3.84
CA ASN A 43 -13.70 7.94 -3.55
C ASN A 43 -12.29 7.36 -3.49
N GLN A 44 -12.06 6.47 -2.55
CA GLN A 44 -10.73 5.95 -2.28
C GLN A 44 -10.79 4.54 -1.70
N ALA A 45 -9.79 3.74 -2.04
CA ALA A 45 -9.66 2.37 -1.57
C ALA A 45 -8.21 1.92 -1.63
N PHE A 46 -7.88 0.92 -0.81
CA PHE A 46 -6.63 0.17 -0.92
C PHE A 46 -6.87 -1.13 -1.71
N TYR A 47 -5.94 -1.46 -2.60
CA TYR A 47 -5.96 -2.68 -3.38
C TYR A 47 -4.79 -3.57 -2.97
N LEU A 48 -5.09 -4.79 -2.57
CA LEU A 48 -4.13 -5.79 -2.14
C LEU A 48 -4.04 -6.90 -3.16
N SER A 49 -2.81 -7.30 -3.48
CA SER A 49 -2.52 -8.43 -4.37
C SER A 49 -1.21 -9.10 -3.99
N THR A 50 -1.00 -10.33 -4.46
CA THR A 50 0.17 -11.13 -4.09
C THR A 50 0.45 -12.19 -5.17
N PRO A 51 1.71 -12.60 -5.36
CA PRO A 51 2.03 -13.80 -6.13
C PRO A 51 1.71 -15.11 -5.38
N GLU A 52 1.46 -15.07 -4.07
CA GLU A 52 1.23 -16.26 -3.26
C GLU A 52 -0.07 -16.98 -3.66
N THR A 53 0.02 -18.26 -4.00
CA THR A 53 -1.15 -19.06 -4.40
C THR A 53 -1.94 -19.62 -3.22
N ILE A 54 -1.27 -19.86 -2.09
CA ILE A 54 -1.88 -20.30 -0.84
C ILE A 54 -2.47 -19.07 -0.13
N PRO A 55 -3.78 -19.06 0.19
CA PRO A 55 -4.38 -17.94 0.93
C PRO A 55 -3.75 -17.72 2.30
N PHE A 56 -3.58 -16.45 2.67
CA PHE A 56 -3.08 -16.03 3.97
C PHE A 56 -3.82 -14.79 4.47
N THR A 57 -3.66 -14.49 5.76
CA THR A 57 -4.32 -13.36 6.42
C THR A 57 -3.44 -12.12 6.46
N VAL A 58 -4.04 -10.97 6.14
CA VAL A 58 -3.48 -9.64 6.32
C VAL A 58 -4.31 -8.90 7.35
N GLU A 59 -3.68 -8.50 8.44
CA GLU A 59 -4.26 -7.68 9.50
C GLU A 59 -4.14 -6.20 9.14
N VAL A 60 -5.22 -5.46 9.29
CA VAL A 60 -5.28 -4.01 9.03
C VAL A 60 -5.40 -3.29 10.37
N PHE A 61 -4.50 -2.35 10.64
CA PHE A 61 -4.51 -1.51 11.83
C PHE A 61 -4.69 -0.05 11.45
N GLU A 62 -5.33 0.72 12.32
CA GLU A 62 -5.50 2.16 12.17
C GLU A 62 -4.59 2.92 13.14
N GLY A 63 -3.85 3.90 12.62
CA GLY A 63 -2.92 4.72 13.38
C GLY A 63 -1.92 3.89 14.21
N ALA A 64 -1.86 4.18 15.51
CA ALA A 64 -0.99 3.53 16.48
C ALA A 64 -1.68 2.36 17.23
N SER A 65 -2.89 1.95 16.79
CA SER A 65 -3.61 0.84 17.43
C SER A 65 -2.82 -0.47 17.33
N THR A 66 -2.79 -1.22 18.43
CA THR A 66 -2.25 -2.59 18.48
C THR A 66 -3.29 -3.65 18.16
N THR A 67 -4.57 -3.26 18.04
CA THR A 67 -5.67 -4.17 17.69
C THR A 67 -6.07 -3.95 16.23
N PRO A 68 -6.16 -5.01 15.39
CA PRO A 68 -6.62 -4.88 14.02
C PRO A 68 -8.05 -4.37 13.94
N VAL A 69 -8.33 -3.45 13.02
CA VAL A 69 -9.69 -3.01 12.69
C VAL A 69 -10.40 -4.03 11.79
N THR A 70 -9.64 -4.80 11.01
CA THR A 70 -10.16 -5.91 10.21
C THR A 70 -9.03 -6.89 9.84
N VAL A 71 -9.43 -8.07 9.35
CA VAL A 71 -8.53 -9.10 8.83
C VAL A 71 -9.03 -9.51 7.44
N LEU A 72 -8.13 -9.49 6.46
CA LEU A 72 -8.39 -9.79 5.06
C LEU A 72 -7.74 -11.12 4.69
N VAL A 73 -8.40 -11.94 3.86
CA VAL A 73 -7.80 -13.16 3.30
C VAL A 73 -7.40 -12.88 1.86
N VAL A 74 -6.11 -12.97 1.55
CA VAL A 74 -5.54 -12.59 0.25
C VAL A 74 -4.82 -13.78 -0.37
N SER A 75 -4.94 -13.92 -1.69
CA SER A 75 -4.11 -14.82 -2.50
C SER A 75 -4.00 -14.28 -3.92
N ASN A 76 -3.18 -14.92 -4.76
CA ASN A 76 -3.09 -14.61 -6.18
C ASN A 76 -4.44 -14.76 -6.91
N ALA A 77 -5.26 -15.72 -6.49
CA ALA A 77 -6.60 -15.94 -7.04
C ALA A 77 -7.66 -14.98 -6.45
N VAL A 78 -7.38 -14.38 -5.29
CA VAL A 78 -8.32 -13.53 -4.54
C VAL A 78 -7.64 -12.21 -4.17
N PRO A 79 -7.49 -11.28 -5.13
CA PRO A 79 -7.09 -9.91 -4.81
C PRO A 79 -8.21 -9.20 -4.04
N ILE A 80 -7.83 -8.31 -3.12
CA ILE A 80 -8.78 -7.64 -2.23
C ILE A 80 -8.83 -6.14 -2.52
N LYS A 81 -10.05 -5.59 -2.50
CA LYS A 81 -10.30 -4.15 -2.43
C LYS A 81 -10.81 -3.82 -1.01
N TYR A 82 -10.08 -2.97 -0.31
CA TYR A 82 -10.45 -2.43 1.00
C TYR A 82 -10.97 -1.00 0.81
N ASP A 83 -12.29 -0.85 0.90
CA ASP A 83 -12.98 0.43 0.75
C ASP A 83 -12.76 1.33 1.97
N LEU A 84 -12.65 2.64 1.72
CA LEU A 84 -12.49 3.67 2.74
C LEU A 84 -13.67 4.64 2.68
N GLY A 85 -13.83 5.44 3.74
CA GLY A 85 -14.75 6.57 3.71
C GLY A 85 -14.37 7.58 2.62
N ASP A 86 -15.38 8.22 2.03
CA ASP A 86 -15.20 9.23 0.99
C ASP A 86 -14.55 10.53 1.52
N GLY A 87 -13.86 11.26 0.64
CA GLY A 87 -13.27 12.57 0.92
C GLY A 87 -12.24 12.58 2.06
N ASP A 88 -12.19 13.68 2.82
CA ASP A 88 -11.35 13.77 4.02
C ASP A 88 -12.01 12.96 5.16
N ASN A 89 -11.65 11.68 5.25
CA ASN A 89 -12.20 10.72 6.22
C ASN A 89 -11.42 10.65 7.55
N ASN A 90 -10.37 11.46 7.71
CA ASN A 90 -9.42 11.47 8.84
C ASN A 90 -8.65 10.14 9.07
N ILE A 91 -8.70 9.20 8.12
CA ILE A 91 -7.91 7.97 8.13
C ILE A 91 -6.84 8.05 7.05
N SER A 92 -7.23 8.02 5.78
CA SER A 92 -6.32 8.11 4.63
C SER A 92 -6.13 9.55 4.15
N LEU A 93 -7.17 10.37 4.29
CA LEU A 93 -7.13 11.81 3.98
C LEU A 93 -7.60 12.61 5.19
N VAL A 94 -6.71 13.45 5.73
CA VAL A 94 -7.02 14.26 6.92
C VAL A 94 -7.61 15.61 6.54
N THR A 95 -8.43 16.14 7.44
CA THR A 95 -8.95 17.51 7.34
C THR A 95 -7.88 18.55 7.72
N ASN A 96 -8.11 19.82 7.42
CA ASN A 96 -7.24 20.94 7.84
C ASN A 96 -6.95 20.97 9.34
N ALA A 97 -7.91 20.56 10.19
CA ALA A 97 -7.73 20.53 11.64
C ALA A 97 -6.66 19.52 12.10
N ASN A 98 -6.40 18.52 11.26
CA ASN A 98 -5.48 17.41 11.54
C ASN A 98 -4.19 17.48 10.70
N THR A 99 -3.96 18.59 9.99
CA THR A 99 -2.76 18.78 9.17
C THR A 99 -1.59 19.31 10.00
N GLY A 100 -0.40 18.72 9.83
CA GLY A 100 0.83 19.24 10.45
C GLY A 100 0.99 18.92 11.94
N ILE A 101 0.16 18.03 12.47
CA ILE A 101 0.24 17.53 13.86
C ILE A 101 0.46 16.01 13.86
N VAL A 102 0.98 15.49 14.98
CA VAL A 102 1.14 14.04 15.17
C VAL A 102 -0.23 13.44 15.53
N LEU A 103 -0.69 12.48 14.73
CA LEU A 103 -1.95 11.78 14.91
C LEU A 103 -1.68 10.33 15.33
N SER A 104 -2.43 9.82 16.30
CA SER A 104 -2.34 8.43 16.76
C SER A 104 -3.44 7.53 16.19
N ASN A 105 -4.39 8.09 15.47
CA ASN A 105 -5.60 7.43 14.96
C ASN A 105 -5.81 7.62 13.45
N SER A 106 -4.75 7.96 12.71
CA SER A 106 -4.82 8.18 11.27
C SER A 106 -3.70 7.45 10.55
N GLY A 107 -3.94 7.11 9.28
CA GLY A 107 -3.12 6.19 8.51
C GLY A 107 -3.48 4.74 8.77
N LEU A 108 -2.99 3.85 7.91
CA LEU A 108 -3.21 2.43 8.00
C LEU A 108 -1.89 1.65 7.97
N ARG A 109 -1.86 0.55 8.70
CA ARG A 109 -0.78 -0.45 8.64
C ARG A 109 -1.39 -1.77 8.21
N PHE A 110 -0.83 -2.36 7.16
CA PHE A 110 -1.20 -3.69 6.68
C PHE A 110 -0.07 -4.66 6.97
N GLN A 111 -0.36 -5.77 7.65
CA GLN A 111 0.65 -6.75 8.06
C GLN A 111 0.17 -8.17 7.78
N ALA A 112 0.97 -8.97 7.08
CA ALA A 112 0.70 -10.39 6.92
C ALA A 112 1.01 -11.13 8.23
N ALA A 113 0.05 -11.89 8.75
CA ALA A 113 0.22 -12.60 10.03
C ALA A 113 1.30 -13.70 9.96
N GLY A 114 1.49 -14.30 8.79
CA GLY A 114 2.48 -15.35 8.56
C GLY A 114 3.74 -14.89 7.83
N GLY A 115 3.98 -13.58 7.68
CA GLY A 115 5.15 -13.04 6.97
C GLY A 115 5.10 -13.20 5.45
N GLN A 116 3.94 -13.57 4.89
CA GLN A 116 3.75 -13.62 3.45
C GLN A 116 3.83 -12.24 2.83
N LYS A 117 4.32 -12.21 1.61
CA LYS A 117 4.70 -11.00 0.92
C LYS A 117 3.59 -10.57 -0.04
N PHE A 118 3.23 -9.29 0.01
CA PHE A 118 2.12 -8.73 -0.78
C PHE A 118 2.35 -7.29 -1.20
N TYR A 119 1.50 -6.82 -2.10
CA TYR A 119 1.41 -5.45 -2.55
C TYR A 119 0.20 -4.77 -1.93
N VAL A 120 0.33 -3.48 -1.61
CA VAL A 120 -0.76 -2.60 -1.22
C VAL A 120 -0.69 -1.32 -2.02
N ASN A 121 -1.79 -0.95 -2.67
CA ASN A 121 -1.85 0.28 -3.46
C ASN A 121 -3.07 1.12 -3.09
N TYR A 122 -2.82 2.35 -2.64
CA TYR A 122 -3.86 3.37 -2.47
C TYR A 122 -4.28 3.90 -3.84
N ARG A 123 -5.59 3.98 -4.08
CA ARG A 123 -6.16 4.63 -5.27
C ARG A 123 -7.29 5.56 -4.86
N GLY A 124 -7.19 6.82 -5.29
CA GLY A 124 -8.22 7.84 -5.13
C GLY A 124 -8.69 8.38 -6.48
N ARG A 125 -9.96 8.74 -6.59
CA ARG A 125 -10.57 9.41 -7.74
C ARG A 125 -11.62 10.44 -7.34
#